data_AF-A0A2G9T770-F1
#
_entry.id   AF-A0A2G9T770-F1
#
_cell.length_a   1.000
_cell.length_b   1.000
_cell.length_c   1.000
_cell.angle_alpha   90.00
_cell.angle_beta   90.00
_cell.angle_gamma   90.00
#
_symmetry.space_group_name_H-M   'P 1'
#
loop_
_entity.id
_entity.type
_entity.pdbx_description
1 polymer ?
#
loop_
_entity_poly.entity_id
_entity_poly.type
_entity_poly.pdbx_seq_one_letter_code
_entity_poly.pdbx_strand_id
1 'polypeptide(L)'
;VDTERPEVIQRLPHPWPYPFPNEDAAHSQLSDDSEPGCPDDLEAFAKQFKQRRIKLGYTQADVGLALGTLYGNVFSQTTICRFEALQLSFKNMCKLKPLLFKWLEEADSTSASPNSAFEKMTGQGGRKRKKRTSIE
;
A
#
# COMPACT_ATOMS: atom_id res chain seq x y z
N VAL A 1 -4.46 -5.88 -46.16
CA VAL A 1 -3.53 -6.42 -47.17
C VAL A 1 -2.48 -5.33 -47.36
N ASP A 2 -1.34 -5.38 -46.69
CA ASP A 2 -0.49 -6.54 -46.52
C ASP A 2 0.20 -6.52 -45.15
N THR A 3 0.16 -7.67 -44.49
CA THR A 3 0.67 -7.94 -43.14
C THR A 3 1.86 -8.86 -43.33
N GLU A 4 3.07 -8.35 -43.17
CA GLU A 4 4.28 -9.17 -43.30
C GLU A 4 5.14 -9.05 -42.04
N ARG A 5 4.84 -9.97 -41.12
CA ARG A 5 5.76 -10.56 -40.15
C ARG A 5 5.37 -12.03 -40.17
N PRO A 6 6.24 -12.97 -40.59
CA PRO A 6 7.05 -13.63 -39.56
C PRO A 6 8.37 -14.22 -40.09
N GLU A 7 9.45 -14.13 -39.32
CA GLU A 7 10.44 -15.22 -39.33
C GLU A 7 10.86 -15.54 -37.91
N VAL A 8 10.89 -16.84 -37.70
CA VAL A 8 11.06 -17.61 -36.49
C VAL A 8 12.44 -17.38 -35.87
N ILE A 9 12.51 -16.87 -34.64
CA ILE A 9 13.69 -17.14 -33.81
C ILE A 9 13.38 -18.40 -33.03
N GLN A 10 13.95 -19.48 -33.55
CA GLN A 10 13.95 -20.81 -32.98
C GLN A 10 14.32 -20.78 -31.50
N ARG A 11 13.53 -21.53 -30.74
CA ARG A 11 13.79 -21.95 -29.37
C ARG A 11 15.17 -22.58 -29.27
N LEU A 12 16.14 -21.84 -28.76
CA LEU A 12 17.39 -22.41 -28.29
C LEU A 12 17.20 -22.86 -26.83
N PRO A 13 17.38 -24.16 -26.49
CA PRO A 13 17.32 -24.59 -25.10
C PRO A 13 18.56 -24.05 -24.39
N HIS A 14 18.35 -23.16 -23.42
CA HIS A 14 19.40 -22.67 -22.52
C HIS A 14 19.33 -23.49 -21.22
N PRO A 15 20.15 -24.54 -21.04
CA PRO A 15 20.37 -25.11 -19.73
C PRO A 15 21.29 -24.15 -18.96
N TRP A 16 20.72 -23.34 -18.09
CA TRP A 16 21.50 -22.60 -17.09
C TRP A 16 22.21 -23.60 -16.17
N PRO A 17 23.55 -23.63 -16.07
CA PRO A 17 24.23 -24.40 -15.05
C PRO A 17 24.38 -23.50 -13.82
N TYR A 18 23.28 -23.25 -13.11
CA TYR A 18 23.34 -22.67 -11.77
C TYR A 18 23.16 -23.80 -10.74
N PRO A 19 24.22 -24.22 -10.03
CA PRO A 19 24.05 -25.08 -8.88
C PRO A 19 23.37 -24.26 -7.77
N PHE A 20 22.19 -24.69 -7.34
CA PHE A 20 21.58 -24.27 -6.08
C PHE A 20 22.38 -24.90 -4.93
N PRO A 21 22.98 -24.13 -4.01
CA PRO A 21 23.31 -24.65 -2.71
C PRO A 21 22.06 -24.58 -1.83
N ASN A 22 21.55 -25.76 -1.47
CA ASN A 22 20.63 -25.94 -0.35
C ASN A 22 21.48 -25.97 0.92
N GLU A 23 21.49 -24.89 1.69
CA GLU A 23 22.01 -24.88 3.06
C GLU A 23 20.84 -24.80 4.03
N ASP A 24 20.66 -25.95 4.69
CA ASP A 24 19.87 -26.21 5.87
C ASP A 24 20.35 -25.35 7.06
N ALA A 25 19.63 -25.47 8.19
CA ALA A 25 19.97 -24.97 9.52
C ALA A 25 19.57 -23.52 9.88
N ALA A 26 18.39 -23.44 10.49
CA ALA A 26 18.17 -22.88 11.83
C ALA A 26 19.08 -21.72 12.28
N HIS A 27 18.51 -20.51 12.33
CA HIS A 27 18.88 -19.54 13.35
C HIS A 27 17.67 -19.09 14.16
N SER A 28 17.71 -19.51 15.42
CA SER A 28 16.91 -19.11 16.55
C SER A 28 16.65 -17.61 16.64
N GLN A 29 15.40 -17.28 16.95
CA GLN A 29 15.01 -16.63 18.21
C GLN A 29 15.74 -15.32 18.60
N LEU A 30 14.92 -14.26 18.59
CA LEU A 30 14.98 -13.09 19.48
C LEU A 30 16.10 -12.07 19.22
N SER A 31 15.72 -11.00 18.53
CA SER A 31 16.18 -9.66 18.86
C SER A 31 15.03 -8.68 18.65
N ASP A 32 14.25 -8.53 19.72
CA ASP A 32 13.56 -7.29 20.06
C ASP A 32 14.65 -6.22 20.26
N ASP A 33 14.97 -5.48 19.20
CA ASP A 33 15.65 -4.21 19.32
C ASP A 33 15.08 -3.25 18.27
N SER A 34 14.39 -2.26 18.80
CA SER A 34 13.68 -1.23 18.07
C SER A 34 14.66 -0.29 17.37
N GLU A 35 15.08 -0.64 16.15
CA GLU A 35 15.64 0.33 15.20
C GLU A 35 14.47 0.90 14.37
N PRO A 36 14.03 2.15 14.59
CA PRO A 36 12.93 2.76 13.86
C PRO A 36 13.35 3.07 12.42
N GLY A 37 13.38 2.05 11.57
CA GLY A 37 13.80 2.17 10.18
C GLY A 37 14.04 0.89 9.40
N CYS A 38 13.81 -0.31 9.94
CA CYS A 38 14.04 -1.52 9.16
C CYS A 38 12.92 -1.74 8.11
N PRO A 39 13.26 -2.21 6.89
CA PRO A 39 12.26 -2.49 5.84
C PRO A 39 11.23 -3.55 6.28
N ASP A 40 11.60 -4.43 7.20
CA ASP A 40 10.73 -5.45 7.78
C ASP A 40 9.58 -4.84 8.61
N ASP A 41 9.88 -3.81 9.41
CA ASP A 41 8.91 -3.07 10.21
C ASP A 41 7.94 -2.23 9.32
N LEU A 42 8.38 -1.81 8.14
CA LEU A 42 7.49 -1.21 7.14
C LEU A 42 6.54 -2.23 6.52
N GLU A 43 7.00 -3.43 6.22
CA GLU A 43 6.17 -4.51 5.70
C GLU A 43 5.11 -4.95 6.71
N ALA A 44 5.51 -5.16 7.97
CA ALA A 44 4.60 -5.49 9.05
C ALA A 44 3.52 -4.41 9.22
N PHE A 45 3.94 -3.14 9.26
CA PHE A 45 3.01 -2.02 9.38
C PHE A 45 2.05 -1.93 8.19
N ALA A 46 2.52 -2.07 6.95
CA ALA A 46 1.65 -1.99 5.77
C ALA A 46 0.57 -3.09 5.79
N LYS A 47 0.94 -4.32 6.19
CA LYS A 47 -0.01 -5.44 6.34
C LYS A 47 -1.03 -5.17 7.44
N GLN A 48 -0.58 -4.73 8.62
CA GLN A 48 -1.45 -4.40 9.75
C GLN A 48 -2.41 -3.25 9.40
N PHE A 49 -1.88 -2.18 8.80
CA PHE A 49 -2.64 -1.02 8.36
C PHE A 49 -3.77 -1.43 7.42
N LYS A 50 -3.46 -2.22 6.39
CA LYS A 50 -4.46 -2.73 5.44
C LYS A 50 -5.53 -3.56 6.14
N GLN A 51 -5.14 -4.47 7.03
CA GLN A 51 -6.07 -5.34 7.75
C GLN A 51 -7.03 -4.52 8.63
N ARG A 52 -6.50 -3.60 9.43
CA ARG A 52 -7.29 -2.73 10.32
C ARG A 52 -8.21 -1.81 9.54
N ARG A 53 -7.71 -1.16 8.48
CA ARG A 53 -8.51 -0.31 7.59
C ARG A 53 -9.73 -1.06 7.03
N ILE A 54 -9.52 -2.27 6.50
CA ILE A 54 -10.61 -3.12 5.98
C ILE A 54 -11.56 -3.54 7.10
N LYS A 55 -11.03 -3.95 8.26
CA LYS A 55 -11.83 -4.36 9.43
C LYS A 55 -12.74 -3.25 9.93
N LEU A 56 -12.27 -2.01 9.89
CA LEU A 56 -13.03 -0.81 10.25
C LEU A 56 -13.96 -0.32 9.14
N GLY A 57 -13.92 -0.93 7.94
CA GLY A 57 -14.79 -0.58 6.82
C GLY A 57 -14.34 0.64 6.02
N TYR A 58 -13.11 1.14 6.20
CA TYR A 58 -12.61 2.29 5.46
C TYR A 58 -12.08 1.90 4.08
N THR A 59 -12.44 2.68 3.06
CA THR A 59 -11.84 2.58 1.73
C THR A 59 -10.53 3.37 1.68
N GLN A 60 -9.68 3.07 0.69
CA GLN A 60 -8.45 3.83 0.43
C GLN A 60 -8.70 5.31 0.14
N ALA A 61 -9.86 5.64 -0.46
CA ALA A 61 -10.25 7.02 -0.72
C ALA A 61 -10.64 7.74 0.58
N ASP A 62 -11.33 7.06 1.50
CA ASP A 62 -11.74 7.62 2.79
C ASP A 62 -10.54 7.95 3.66
N VAL A 63 -9.54 7.05 3.70
CA VAL A 63 -8.25 7.30 4.36
C VAL A 63 -7.60 8.56 3.78
N GLY A 64 -7.51 8.65 2.45
CA GLY A 64 -6.87 9.77 1.78
C GLY A 64 -7.57 11.11 2.03
N LEU A 65 -8.91 11.09 2.12
CA LEU A 65 -9.71 12.26 2.46
C LEU A 65 -9.51 12.68 3.93
N ALA A 66 -9.58 11.72 4.87
CA ALA A 66 -9.43 11.98 6.30
C ALA A 66 -8.05 12.57 6.63
N LEU A 67 -6.99 12.02 6.03
CA LEU A 67 -5.64 12.57 6.13
C LEU A 67 -5.53 13.98 5.55
N GLY A 68 -6.29 14.29 4.50
CA GLY A 68 -6.36 15.64 3.94
C GLY A 68 -6.93 16.67 4.91
N THR A 69 -7.93 16.28 5.70
CA THR A 69 -8.49 17.13 6.76
C THR A 69 -7.50 17.33 7.91
N LEU A 70 -6.75 16.29 8.29
CA LEU A 70 -5.79 16.33 9.40
C LEU A 70 -4.48 17.08 9.07
N TYR A 71 -3.95 16.87 7.86
CA TYR A 71 -2.59 17.31 7.49
C TYR A 71 -2.57 18.32 6.33
N GLY A 72 -3.74 18.77 5.85
CA GLY A 72 -3.86 19.79 4.81
C GLY A 72 -3.52 19.33 3.40
N ASN A 73 -3.23 18.04 3.19
CA ASN A 73 -2.97 17.49 1.86
C ASN A 73 -3.73 16.18 1.65
N VAL A 74 -4.71 16.19 0.74
CA VAL A 74 -5.53 15.03 0.41
C VAL A 74 -4.69 14.01 -0.35
N PHE A 75 -4.54 12.82 0.22
CA PHE A 75 -3.91 11.72 -0.50
C PHE A 75 -4.91 11.06 -1.45
N SER A 76 -4.40 10.57 -2.58
CA SER A 76 -5.22 9.83 -3.53
C SER A 76 -5.38 8.37 -3.09
N GLN A 77 -6.46 7.73 -3.54
CA GLN A 77 -6.64 6.27 -3.41
C GLN A 77 -5.40 5.51 -3.91
N THR A 78 -4.80 5.96 -5.02
CA THR A 78 -3.60 5.34 -5.59
C THR A 78 -2.39 5.46 -4.65
N THR A 79 -2.26 6.56 -3.91
CA THR A 79 -1.17 6.73 -2.93
C THR A 79 -1.29 5.71 -1.80
N ILE A 80 -2.49 5.55 -1.23
CA ILE A 80 -2.74 4.56 -0.17
C ILE A 80 -2.54 3.14 -0.70
N CYS A 81 -3.02 2.86 -1.92
CA CYS A 81 -2.82 1.55 -2.56
C CYS A 81 -1.35 1.20 -2.78
N ARG A 82 -0.52 2.16 -3.23
CA ARG A 82 0.92 1.95 -3.43
C ARG A 82 1.66 1.74 -2.12
N PHE A 83 1.26 2.45 -1.06
CA PHE A 83 1.82 2.23 0.28
C PHE A 83 1.56 0.80 0.77
N GLU A 84 0.32 0.32 0.66
CA GLU A 84 -0.07 -1.04 1.09
C GLU A 84 0.63 -2.15 0.28
N ALA A 85 0.98 -1.88 -0.98
CA ALA A 85 1.72 -2.78 -1.83
C ALA A 85 3.24 -2.67 -1.67
N LEU A 86 3.74 -1.81 -0.76
CA LEU A 86 5.16 -1.50 -0.60
C LEU A 86 5.82 -0.98 -1.90
N GLN A 87 5.04 -0.35 -2.79
CA GLN A 87 5.44 0.12 -4.12
C GLN A 87 5.79 1.62 -4.13
N LEU A 88 6.31 2.14 -3.02
CA LEU A 88 6.85 3.49 -2.94
C LEU A 88 8.34 3.42 -2.62
N SER A 89 9.07 4.48 -2.95
CA SER A 89 10.46 4.57 -2.50
C SER A 89 10.52 4.54 -0.98
N PHE A 90 11.59 3.97 -0.44
CA PHE A 90 11.79 3.84 1.00
C PHE A 90 11.64 5.17 1.75
N LYS A 91 12.19 6.27 1.20
CA LYS A 91 12.03 7.62 1.75
C LYS A 91 10.55 8.07 1.82
N ASN A 92 9.73 7.71 0.83
CA ASN A 92 8.30 8.00 0.86
C ASN A 92 7.56 7.11 1.85
N MET A 93 7.93 5.83 1.95
CA MET A 93 7.36 4.90 2.92
C MET A 93 7.59 5.39 4.35
N CYS A 94 8.83 5.74 4.71
CA CYS A 94 9.16 6.27 6.04
C CYS A 94 8.43 7.59 6.34
N LYS A 95 8.20 8.43 5.32
CA LYS A 95 7.44 9.68 5.50
C LYS A 95 5.95 9.43 5.75
N LEU A 96 5.37 8.41 5.13
CA LEU A 96 3.94 8.10 5.24
C LEU A 96 3.59 7.27 6.47
N LYS A 97 4.49 6.40 6.94
CA LYS A 97 4.27 5.55 8.13
C LYS A 97 3.74 6.32 9.35
N PRO A 98 4.38 7.40 9.84
CA PRO A 98 3.89 8.10 11.03
C PRO A 98 2.51 8.77 10.84
N LEU A 99 2.21 9.25 9.62
CA LEU A 99 0.91 9.85 9.31
C LEU A 99 -0.21 8.81 9.31
N LEU A 100 0.06 7.64 8.71
CA LEU A 100 -0.89 6.54 8.63
C LEU A 100 -1.08 5.85 9.99
N PHE A 101 -0.01 5.75 10.79
CA PHE A 101 -0.07 5.19 12.13
C PHE A 101 -0.99 6.03 13.03
N LYS A 102 -0.75 7.34 13.08
CA LYS A 102 -1.57 8.25 13.90
C LYS A 102 -3.05 8.26 13.48
N TRP A 103 -3.32 8.27 12.17
CA TRP A 103 -4.69 8.14 11.68
C TRP A 103 -5.32 6.80 12.11
N LEU A 104 -4.56 5.71 12.04
CA LEU A 104 -5.05 4.38 12.40
C LEU A 104 -5.43 4.30 13.88
N GLU A 105 -4.62 4.88 14.78
CA GLU A 105 -4.92 4.93 16.22
C GLU A 105 -6.21 5.70 16.51
N GLU A 106 -6.41 6.85 15.86
CA GLU A 106 -7.63 7.67 16.00
C GLU A 106 -8.86 6.94 15.46
N ALA A 107 -8.72 6.26 14.31
CA ALA A 107 -9.79 5.47 13.69
C ALA A 107 -10.16 4.24 14.53
N ASP A 108 -9.18 3.52 15.09
CA ASP A 108 -9.39 2.38 15.99
C ASP A 108 -10.08 2.84 17.29
N SER A 109 -9.70 3.98 17.86
CA SER A 109 -10.29 4.53 19.09
C SER A 109 -11.74 5.01 18.91
N THR A 110 -12.06 5.52 17.72
CA THR A 110 -13.40 6.06 17.40
C THR A 110 -14.39 4.96 16.96
N SER A 111 -13.91 3.74 16.69
CA SER A 111 -14.68 2.64 16.10
C SER A 111 -15.78 2.02 16.98
N ALA A 112 -15.93 2.47 18.24
CA ALA A 112 -17.05 2.05 19.09
C ALA A 112 -18.43 2.48 18.54
N SER A 113 -18.49 3.41 17.56
CA SER A 113 -19.71 3.74 16.83
C SER A 113 -19.42 4.11 15.37
N PRO A 114 -19.29 3.12 14.46
CA PRO A 114 -18.77 3.32 13.10
C PRO A 114 -19.66 4.19 12.21
N ASN A 115 -20.95 4.29 12.51
CA ASN A 115 -21.91 5.02 11.66
C ASN A 115 -21.98 6.53 11.94
N SER A 116 -21.56 7.01 13.12
CA SER A 116 -21.74 8.43 13.49
C SER A 116 -20.52 9.32 13.19
N ALA A 117 -19.32 8.74 13.14
CA ALA A 117 -18.08 9.48 12.94
C ALA A 117 -17.83 9.86 11.47
N PHE A 118 -18.18 8.97 10.53
CA PHE A 118 -17.99 9.20 9.09
C PHE A 118 -18.86 10.36 8.57
N GLU A 119 -20.10 10.48 9.03
CA GLU A 119 -20.97 11.63 8.67
C GLU A 119 -20.43 12.96 9.21
N LYS A 120 -19.85 12.97 10.42
CA LYS A 120 -19.24 14.17 11.01
C LYS A 120 -17.91 14.56 10.38
N MET A 121 -17.11 13.61 9.90
CA MET A 121 -15.79 13.88 9.31
C MET A 121 -15.83 14.15 7.80
N THR A 122 -16.81 13.60 7.08
CA THR A 122 -16.84 13.73 5.62
C THR A 122 -17.70 14.87 5.12
N GLY A 123 -18.74 15.29 5.86
CA GLY A 123 -19.48 16.56 5.68
C GLY A 123 -19.87 16.97 4.25
N GLN A 124 -19.78 16.10 3.24
CA GLN A 124 -19.91 16.45 1.83
C GLN A 124 -20.18 15.21 1.00
N GLY A 125 -21.45 15.04 0.66
CA GLY A 125 -21.88 14.16 -0.41
C GLY A 125 -21.17 14.48 -1.73
N GLY A 126 -20.83 13.42 -2.45
CA GLY A 126 -20.84 13.42 -3.91
C GLY A 126 -19.83 14.31 -4.62
N ARG A 127 -18.52 14.08 -4.43
CA ARG A 127 -17.54 14.54 -5.42
C ARG A 127 -17.60 13.64 -6.67
N LYS A 128 -18.35 14.10 -7.69
CA LYS A 128 -18.47 13.47 -9.00
C LYS A 128 -17.09 13.28 -9.64
N ARG A 129 -16.76 12.02 -9.94
CA ARG A 129 -15.54 11.56 -10.62
C ARG A 129 -15.40 12.20 -12.01
N LYS A 130 -14.34 12.95 -12.26
CA LYS A 130 -14.01 13.51 -13.59
C LYS A 130 -13.49 12.38 -14.50
N LYS A 131 -14.07 12.21 -15.69
CA LYS A 131 -13.58 11.23 -16.69
C LYS A 131 -12.21 11.67 -17.21
N ARG A 132 -11.26 10.73 -17.29
CA ARG A 132 -9.94 10.95 -17.91
C ARG A 132 -10.11 10.89 -19.44
N THR A 133 -9.49 11.80 -20.16
CA THR A 133 -9.36 11.78 -21.62
C THR A 133 -8.52 10.58 -22.04
N SER A 134 -9.07 9.73 -22.89
CA SER A 134 -8.30 8.72 -23.63
C SER A 134 -7.42 9.44 -24.66
N ILE A 135 -6.22 8.95 -24.90
CA ILE A 135 -5.41 9.31 -26.08
C ILE A 135 -5.24 8.02 -26.88
N GLU A 136 -5.51 8.12 -28.19
CA GLU A 136 -5.40 7.02 -29.17
C GLU A 136 -3.94 6.74 -29.53
#